data_AF-A0A950D4J1-F1
#
_entry.id   AF-A0A950D4J1-F1
#
_cell.length_a   1.000
_cell.length_b   1.000
_cell.length_c   1.000
_cell.angle_alpha   90.00
_cell.angle_beta   90.00
_cell.angle_gamma   90.00
#
_symmetry.space_group_name_H-M   'P 1'
#
loop_
_entity.id
_entity.type
_entity.pdbx_description
1 polymer ?
#
loop_
_entity_poly.entity_id
_entity_poly.type
_entity_poly.pdbx_seq_one_letter_code
_entity_poly.pdbx_strand_id
1 'polypeptide(L)'
;MAELTGTFKLLFERRNWMLVIPPLIAAAVAGILFAITMGIVWGSLMAGAGAAGMMGGGERGPGAMFGAIGFVGILVVIIVALVALAVFFFGHAWAYAAAEPVWRGGDPDLGGGFSKALAKFGSVLVLAVVLGIVLVLLGWTIIVPLLVAFFCCYSVVYIIYGNQSGTGSISASINLAKNNAGPTAILIVSLVVLAFVLGLISAIPSLGWIIGLVGNALLG
;
A
#
# COMPACT_ATOMS: atom_id res chain seq x y z
N MET A 1 -7.69 30.94 -0.44
CA MET A 1 -8.92 30.29 -0.96
C MET A 1 -8.93 30.15 -2.48
N ALA A 2 -8.58 31.18 -3.26
CA ALA A 2 -8.56 31.10 -4.72
C ALA A 2 -7.68 29.97 -5.31
N GLU A 3 -6.50 29.71 -4.71
CA GLU A 3 -5.63 28.58 -5.12
C GLU A 3 -6.26 27.22 -4.86
N LEU A 4 -6.90 27.01 -3.70
CA LEU A 4 -7.63 25.78 -3.36
C LEU A 4 -8.78 25.52 -4.33
N THR A 5 -9.54 26.57 -4.69
CA THR A 5 -10.60 26.47 -5.69
C THR A 5 -10.03 26.14 -7.07
N GLY A 6 -8.87 26.69 -7.44
CA GLY A 6 -8.16 26.38 -8.68
C GLY A 6 -7.65 24.95 -8.75
N THR A 7 -7.04 24.43 -7.69
CA THR A 7 -6.59 23.04 -7.61
C THR A 7 -7.77 22.06 -7.63
N PHE A 8 -8.87 22.39 -6.94
CA PHE A 8 -10.11 21.61 -6.98
C PHE A 8 -10.68 21.57 -8.41
N LYS A 9 -10.73 22.72 -9.09
CA LYS A 9 -11.17 22.80 -10.48
C LYS A 9 -10.33 21.92 -11.40
N LEU A 10 -9.01 21.95 -11.25
CA LEU A 10 -8.08 21.09 -12.01
C LEU A 10 -8.24 19.59 -11.72
N LEU A 11 -8.65 19.23 -10.51
CA LEU A 11 -8.96 17.84 -10.12
C LEU A 11 -10.19 17.30 -10.85
N PHE A 12 -11.21 18.13 -11.05
CA PHE A 12 -12.50 17.74 -11.63
C PHE A 12 -12.64 18.02 -13.13
N GLU A 13 -12.04 19.09 -13.67
CA GLU A 13 -12.19 19.49 -15.08
C GLU A 13 -11.59 18.50 -16.08
N ARG A 14 -10.51 17.79 -15.71
CA ARG A 14 -9.79 16.87 -16.62
C ARG A 14 -9.86 15.41 -16.20
N ARG A 15 -10.84 15.04 -15.37
CA ARG A 15 -10.97 13.68 -14.81
C ARG A 15 -9.71 13.24 -14.05
N ASN A 16 -8.88 14.17 -13.57
CA ASN A 16 -7.64 13.90 -12.85
C ASN A 16 -7.87 13.11 -11.56
N TRP A 17 -9.08 13.22 -10.99
CA TRP A 17 -9.54 12.36 -9.88
C TRP A 17 -9.47 10.85 -10.20
N MET A 18 -9.52 10.45 -11.48
CA MET A 18 -9.42 9.04 -11.88
C MET A 18 -8.05 8.43 -11.63
N LEU A 19 -7.00 9.25 -11.43
CA LEU A 19 -5.66 8.76 -11.04
C LEU A 19 -5.65 8.12 -9.65
N VAL A 20 -6.70 8.35 -8.84
CA VAL A 20 -6.88 7.70 -7.53
C VAL A 20 -7.43 6.27 -7.68
N ILE A 21 -7.99 5.90 -8.84
CA ILE A 21 -8.58 4.57 -9.05
C ILE A 21 -7.53 3.44 -8.95
N PRO A 22 -6.38 3.50 -9.66
CA PRO A 22 -5.35 2.46 -9.56
C PRO A 22 -4.88 2.12 -8.12
N PRO A 23 -4.48 3.09 -7.28
CA PRO A 23 -4.03 2.78 -5.93
C PRO A 23 -5.20 2.32 -5.03
N LEU A 24 -6.44 2.78 -5.27
CA LEU A 24 -7.61 2.29 -4.54
C LEU A 24 -7.92 0.83 -4.85
N ILE A 25 -7.92 0.44 -6.13
CA ILE A 25 -8.12 -0.97 -6.52
C ILE A 25 -7.03 -1.84 -5.91
N ALA A 26 -5.77 -1.41 -6.01
CA ALA A 26 -4.66 -2.16 -5.44
C ALA A 26 -4.75 -2.27 -3.91
N ALA A 27 -5.11 -1.19 -3.21
CA ALA A 27 -5.31 -1.20 -1.77
C ALA A 27 -6.49 -2.10 -1.35
N ALA A 28 -7.60 -2.08 -2.09
CA ALA A 28 -8.74 -2.93 -1.85
C ALA A 28 -8.39 -4.41 -2.05
N VAL A 29 -7.74 -4.76 -3.17
CA VAL A 29 -7.31 -6.14 -3.45
C VAL A 29 -6.28 -6.63 -2.42
N ALA A 30 -5.26 -5.81 -2.12
CA ALA A 30 -4.28 -6.13 -1.09
C ALA A 30 -4.92 -6.31 0.30
N GLY A 31 -5.85 -5.42 0.66
CA GLY A 31 -6.58 -5.46 1.91
C GLY A 31 -7.49 -6.68 2.03
N ILE A 32 -8.22 -7.03 0.99
CA ILE A 32 -9.08 -8.23 0.94
C ILE A 32 -8.23 -9.50 1.06
N LEU A 33 -7.14 -9.61 0.29
CA LEU A 33 -6.24 -10.77 0.36
C LEU A 33 -5.67 -10.95 1.77
N PHE A 34 -5.23 -9.85 2.39
CA PHE A 34 -4.69 -9.86 3.73
C PHE A 34 -5.76 -10.19 4.78
N ALA A 35 -6.95 -9.60 4.67
CA ALA A 35 -8.07 -9.84 5.58
C ALA A 35 -8.57 -11.29 5.53
N ILE A 36 -8.70 -11.88 4.34
CA ILE A 36 -9.08 -13.30 4.17
C ILE A 36 -8.01 -14.20 4.82
N THR A 37 -6.74 -13.91 4.54
CA THR A 37 -5.63 -14.70 5.09
C THR A 37 -5.55 -14.62 6.60
N MET A 38 -5.70 -13.41 7.15
CA MET A 38 -5.83 -13.24 8.59
C MET A 38 -7.07 -13.96 9.12
N GLY A 39 -8.23 -13.87 8.48
CA GLY A 39 -9.42 -14.62 8.87
C GLY A 39 -9.21 -16.13 8.93
N ILE A 40 -8.48 -16.71 7.96
CA ILE A 40 -8.17 -18.15 7.92
C ILE A 40 -7.12 -18.52 8.98
N VAL A 41 -6.01 -17.80 9.05
CA VAL A 41 -4.88 -18.11 9.92
C VAL A 41 -5.21 -17.78 11.38
N TRP A 42 -5.78 -16.62 11.68
CA TRP A 42 -6.26 -16.27 13.02
C TRP A 42 -7.53 -17.01 13.42
N GLY A 43 -8.44 -17.30 12.47
CA GLY A 43 -9.64 -18.09 12.76
C GLY A 43 -9.32 -19.52 13.17
N SER A 44 -8.36 -20.16 12.48
CA SER A 44 -7.84 -21.48 12.86
C SER A 44 -7.08 -21.44 14.20
N LEU A 45 -6.36 -20.35 14.48
CA LEU A 45 -5.72 -20.07 15.77
C LEU A 45 -6.73 -20.01 16.92
N MET A 46 -7.82 -19.26 16.75
CA MET A 46 -8.86 -19.09 17.77
C MET A 46 -9.68 -20.37 17.96
N ALA A 47 -9.95 -21.10 16.87
CA ALA A 47 -10.58 -22.42 16.94
C ALA A 47 -9.68 -23.45 17.66
N GLY A 48 -8.38 -23.46 17.34
CA GLY A 48 -7.39 -24.33 17.98
C GLY A 48 -7.14 -23.97 19.46
N ALA A 49 -7.03 -22.68 19.79
CA ALA A 49 -6.89 -22.19 21.16
C ALA A 49 -8.17 -22.37 21.99
N GLY A 50 -9.35 -22.31 21.35
CA GLY A 50 -10.64 -22.66 21.94
C GLY A 50 -10.71 -24.15 22.28
N ALA A 51 -10.35 -25.02 21.33
CA ALA A 51 -10.32 -26.47 21.54
C ALA A 51 -9.27 -26.90 22.58
N ALA A 52 -8.06 -26.33 22.53
CA ALA A 52 -6.99 -26.61 23.50
C ALA A 52 -7.31 -26.04 24.90
N GLY A 53 -7.98 -24.89 24.97
CA GLY A 53 -8.47 -24.31 26.23
C GLY A 53 -9.56 -25.13 26.91
N MET A 54 -10.36 -25.88 26.13
CA MET A 54 -11.34 -26.84 26.67
C MET A 54 -10.69 -28.14 27.19
N MET A 55 -9.49 -28.49 26.73
CA MET A 55 -8.80 -29.73 27.14
C MET A 55 -7.67 -29.54 28.16
N GLY A 56 -7.13 -28.32 28.33
CA GLY A 56 -5.81 -28.13 28.95
C GLY A 56 -5.74 -27.56 30.36
N GLY A 57 -6.79 -26.92 30.90
CA GLY A 57 -6.81 -26.36 32.28
C GLY A 57 -5.69 -25.38 32.68
N GLY A 58 -4.72 -25.10 31.80
CA GLY A 58 -3.48 -24.39 32.11
C GLY A 58 -3.40 -22.98 31.54
N GLU A 59 -2.57 -22.16 32.17
CA GLU A 59 -2.37 -20.74 31.88
C GLU A 59 -2.02 -20.49 30.40
N ARG A 60 -2.79 -19.62 29.75
CA ARG A 60 -2.61 -19.21 28.36
C ARG A 60 -1.38 -18.30 28.22
N GLY A 61 -0.21 -18.89 28.05
CA GLY A 61 1.00 -18.15 27.68
C GLY A 61 1.00 -17.73 26.20
N PRO A 62 1.56 -16.56 25.83
CA PRO A 62 1.72 -16.14 24.42
C PRO A 62 2.44 -17.19 23.56
N GLY A 63 3.36 -17.96 24.15
CA GLY A 63 4.05 -19.06 23.47
C GLY A 63 3.14 -20.20 22.99
N ALA A 64 2.02 -20.46 23.67
CA ALA A 64 1.05 -21.47 23.26
C ALA A 64 0.20 -21.00 22.06
N MET A 65 -0.03 -19.69 21.91
CA MET A 65 -0.65 -19.11 20.72
C MET A 65 0.27 -19.19 19.50
N PHE A 66 1.55 -18.84 19.64
CA PHE A 66 2.50 -18.96 18.52
C PHE A 66 2.77 -20.42 18.12
N GLY A 67 2.71 -21.36 19.08
CA GLY A 67 2.79 -22.79 18.80
C GLY A 67 1.62 -23.33 17.96
N ALA A 68 0.43 -22.75 18.09
CA ALA A 68 -0.78 -23.18 17.40
C ALA A 68 -0.84 -22.75 15.91
N ILE A 69 -0.14 -21.68 15.52
CA ILE A 69 -0.09 -21.22 14.11
C ILE A 69 0.70 -22.21 13.23
N GLY A 70 1.64 -22.95 13.84
CA GLY A 70 2.58 -23.78 13.11
C GLY A 70 3.48 -22.95 12.16
N PHE A 71 4.59 -23.55 11.74
CA PHE A 71 5.48 -22.94 10.76
C PHE A 71 4.78 -22.62 9.43
N VAL A 72 3.81 -23.46 9.03
CA VAL A 72 3.04 -23.30 7.78
C VAL A 72 2.14 -22.06 7.81
N GLY A 73 1.45 -21.77 8.92
CA GLY A 73 0.58 -20.60 9.03
C GLY A 73 1.38 -19.30 8.93
N ILE A 74 2.55 -19.24 9.57
CA ILE A 74 3.45 -18.08 9.49
C ILE A 74 3.93 -17.87 8.05
N LEU A 75 4.35 -18.94 7.35
CA LEU A 75 4.77 -18.85 5.96
C LEU A 75 3.65 -18.32 5.05
N VAL A 76 2.41 -18.79 5.22
CA VAL A 76 1.26 -18.31 4.44
C VAL A 76 1.04 -16.81 4.65
N VAL A 77 1.09 -16.33 5.90
CA VAL A 77 0.95 -14.89 6.21
C VAL A 77 2.05 -14.08 5.54
N ILE A 78 3.31 -14.54 5.59
CA ILE A 78 4.44 -13.85 4.96
C ILE A 78 4.26 -13.78 3.44
N ILE A 79 3.92 -14.90 2.80
CA ILE A 79 3.72 -14.94 1.34
C ILE A 79 2.59 -13.99 0.93
N VAL A 80 1.45 -14.03 1.62
CA VAL A 80 0.33 -13.14 1.30
C VAL A 80 0.69 -11.68 1.56
N ALA A 81 1.41 -11.36 2.64
CA ALA A 81 1.89 -10.01 2.89
C ALA A 81 2.78 -9.49 1.75
N LEU A 82 3.69 -10.33 1.23
CA LEU A 82 4.54 -9.97 0.10
C LEU A 82 3.73 -9.77 -1.19
N VAL A 83 2.74 -10.63 -1.45
CA VAL A 83 1.83 -10.48 -2.60
C VAL A 83 1.01 -9.19 -2.48
N ALA A 84 0.43 -8.93 -1.32
CA ALA A 84 -0.34 -7.72 -1.04
C ALA A 84 0.52 -6.46 -1.24
N LEU A 85 1.77 -6.49 -0.79
CA LEU A 85 2.72 -5.41 -1.00
C LEU A 85 3.07 -5.21 -2.49
N ALA A 86 3.26 -6.30 -3.25
CA ALA A 86 3.50 -6.23 -4.69
C ALA A 86 2.31 -5.63 -5.45
N VAL A 87 1.09 -6.04 -5.10
CA VAL A 87 -0.15 -5.46 -5.65
C VAL A 87 -0.24 -3.97 -5.31
N PHE A 88 0.07 -3.60 -4.07
CA PHE A 88 0.07 -2.21 -3.62
C PHE A 88 1.04 -1.35 -4.44
N PHE A 89 2.29 -1.78 -4.59
CA PHE A 89 3.28 -1.07 -5.42
C PHE A 89 2.90 -1.02 -6.89
N PHE A 90 2.28 -2.10 -7.41
CA PHE A 90 1.76 -2.11 -8.78
C PHE A 90 0.68 -1.05 -9.01
N GLY A 91 -0.27 -0.90 -8.07
CA GLY A 91 -1.29 0.15 -8.16
C GLY A 91 -0.70 1.56 -8.23
N HIS A 92 0.36 1.81 -7.47
CA HIS A 92 1.08 3.09 -7.52
C HIS A 92 1.83 3.26 -8.85
N ALA A 93 2.48 2.20 -9.34
CA ALA A 93 3.17 2.20 -10.61
C ALA A 93 2.21 2.48 -11.78
N TRP A 94 1.02 1.90 -11.74
CA TRP A 94 -0.08 2.16 -12.66
C TRP A 94 -0.54 3.62 -12.57
N ALA A 95 -0.76 4.15 -11.37
CA ALA A 95 -1.15 5.55 -11.17
C ALA A 95 -0.13 6.53 -11.78
N TYR A 96 1.16 6.32 -11.52
CA TYR A 96 2.22 7.14 -12.11
C TYR A 96 2.21 7.02 -13.63
N ALA A 97 2.21 5.81 -14.18
CA ALA A 97 2.19 5.63 -15.63
C ALA A 97 0.97 6.31 -16.30
N ALA A 98 -0.21 6.24 -15.68
CA ALA A 98 -1.43 6.88 -16.16
C ALA A 98 -1.41 8.42 -16.03
N ALA A 99 -0.59 8.97 -15.13
CA ALA A 99 -0.44 10.41 -14.92
C ALA A 99 0.51 11.07 -15.94
N GLU A 100 1.27 10.30 -16.73
CA GLU A 100 2.22 10.86 -17.71
C GLU A 100 1.60 11.86 -18.70
N PRO A 101 0.43 11.58 -19.33
CA PRO A 101 -0.17 12.52 -20.26
C PRO A 101 -0.70 13.77 -19.54
N VAL A 102 -1.13 13.65 -18.28
CA VAL A 102 -1.65 14.77 -17.47
C VAL A 102 -0.60 15.85 -17.28
N TRP A 103 0.66 15.46 -17.06
CA TRP A 103 1.77 16.40 -16.95
C TRP A 103 2.08 17.16 -18.25
N ARG A 104 1.65 16.61 -19.39
CA ARG A 104 1.75 17.25 -20.71
C ARG A 104 0.49 18.01 -21.10
N GLY A 105 -0.46 18.18 -20.17
CA GLY A 105 -1.74 18.81 -20.46
C GLY A 105 -2.67 17.94 -21.31
N GLY A 106 -2.54 16.62 -21.25
CA GLY A 106 -3.51 15.65 -21.76
C GLY A 106 -4.45 15.12 -20.67
N ASP A 107 -5.28 14.14 -21.02
CA ASP A 107 -6.16 13.42 -20.10
C ASP A 107 -5.45 12.18 -19.50
N PRO A 108 -5.84 11.73 -18.29
CA PRO A 108 -5.31 10.49 -17.71
C PRO A 108 -5.56 9.27 -18.61
N ASP A 109 -4.51 8.50 -18.90
CA ASP A 109 -4.61 7.25 -19.67
C ASP A 109 -4.45 6.03 -18.75
N LEU A 110 -5.58 5.56 -18.21
CA LEU A 110 -5.60 4.38 -17.35
C LEU A 110 -5.21 3.10 -18.11
N GLY A 111 -5.59 2.98 -19.38
CA GLY A 111 -5.33 1.77 -20.18
C GLY A 111 -3.86 1.63 -20.55
N GLY A 112 -3.26 2.70 -21.10
CA GLY A 112 -1.83 2.75 -21.38
C GLY A 112 -0.99 2.70 -20.11
N GLY A 113 -1.47 3.35 -19.03
CA GLY A 113 -0.84 3.28 -17.72
C GLY A 113 -0.76 1.85 -17.17
N PHE A 114 -1.83 1.06 -17.31
CA PHE A 114 -1.86 -0.33 -16.86
C PHE A 114 -0.87 -1.20 -17.66
N SER A 115 -0.90 -1.08 -18.99
CA SER A 115 0.01 -1.82 -19.88
C SER A 115 1.48 -1.50 -19.57
N LYS A 116 1.80 -0.22 -19.36
CA LYS A 116 3.15 0.24 -19.00
C LYS A 116 3.59 -0.28 -17.63
N ALA A 117 2.71 -0.25 -16.63
CA ALA A 117 2.99 -0.81 -15.31
C ALA A 117 3.19 -2.33 -15.37
N LEU A 118 2.39 -3.04 -16.18
CA LEU A 118 2.49 -4.49 -16.37
C LEU A 118 3.83 -4.87 -17.03
N ALA A 119 4.28 -4.10 -18.03
CA ALA A 119 5.60 -4.28 -18.64
C ALA A 119 6.76 -4.11 -17.64
N LYS A 120 6.54 -3.38 -16.54
CA LYS A 120 7.50 -3.19 -15.44
C LYS A 120 7.21 -4.04 -14.21
N PHE A 121 6.25 -4.95 -14.28
CA PHE A 121 5.82 -5.76 -13.13
C PHE A 121 6.98 -6.51 -12.48
N GLY A 122 7.89 -7.10 -13.26
CA GLY A 122 9.06 -7.79 -12.70
C GLY A 122 9.96 -6.89 -11.85
N SER A 123 10.18 -5.64 -12.26
CA SER A 123 10.99 -4.68 -11.48
C SER A 123 10.24 -4.18 -10.25
N VAL A 124 8.92 -3.97 -10.35
CA VAL A 124 8.06 -3.61 -9.22
C VAL A 124 7.99 -4.74 -8.20
N LEU A 125 7.94 -6.00 -8.65
CA LEU A 125 7.94 -7.18 -7.78
C LEU A 125 9.25 -7.29 -7.00
N VAL A 126 10.39 -7.08 -7.66
CA VAL A 126 11.70 -7.06 -6.98
C VAL A 126 11.75 -5.95 -5.93
N LEU A 127 11.29 -4.74 -6.26
CA LEU A 127 11.19 -3.63 -5.29
C LEU A 127 10.32 -4.03 -4.09
N ALA A 128 9.14 -4.60 -4.34
CA ALA A 128 8.22 -5.02 -3.29
C ALA A 128 8.83 -6.09 -2.38
N VAL A 129 9.52 -7.09 -2.94
CA VAL A 129 10.18 -8.14 -2.15
C VAL A 129 11.32 -7.55 -1.30
N VAL A 130 12.18 -6.72 -1.88
CA VAL A 130 13.31 -6.12 -1.15
C VAL A 130 12.79 -5.23 -0.01
N LEU A 131 11.83 -4.35 -0.29
CA LEU A 131 11.25 -3.49 0.75
C LEU A 131 10.44 -4.28 1.78
N GLY A 132 9.73 -5.33 1.34
CA GLY A 132 8.99 -6.22 2.22
C GLY A 132 9.89 -6.92 3.22
N ILE A 133 11.03 -7.47 2.77
CA ILE A 133 12.02 -8.09 3.65
C ILE A 133 12.59 -7.06 4.64
N VAL A 134 12.95 -5.87 4.16
CA VAL A 134 13.45 -4.79 5.05
C VAL A 134 12.42 -4.41 6.11
N LEU A 135 11.16 -4.24 5.73
CA LEU A 135 10.08 -3.89 6.65
C LEU A 135 9.76 -5.03 7.62
N VAL A 136 9.83 -6.29 7.21
CA VAL A 136 9.63 -7.43 8.11
C VAL A 136 10.76 -7.54 9.14
N LEU A 137 12.02 -7.40 8.69
CA LEU A 137 13.18 -7.56 9.58
C LEU A 137 13.39 -6.36 10.51
N LEU A 138 13.10 -5.15 10.04
CA LEU A 138 13.49 -3.91 10.71
C LEU A 138 12.30 -3.00 11.07
N GLY A 139 11.10 -3.29 10.56
CA GLY A 139 9.89 -2.47 10.76
C GLY A 139 9.22 -2.60 12.13
N TRP A 140 9.83 -3.32 13.07
CA TRP A 140 9.39 -3.36 14.47
C TRP A 140 9.62 -2.02 15.20
N THR A 141 10.40 -1.12 14.61
CA THR A 141 10.54 0.27 15.06
C THR A 141 9.69 1.22 14.20
N ILE A 142 9.26 2.35 14.76
CA ILE A 142 8.57 3.41 14.00
C ILE A 142 9.55 4.14 13.05
N ILE A 143 10.83 4.17 13.42
CA ILE A 143 11.87 4.92 12.69
C ILE A 143 12.16 4.27 11.33
N VAL A 144 12.23 2.94 11.27
CA VAL A 144 12.61 2.25 10.03
C VAL A 144 11.59 2.46 8.89
N PRO A 145 10.27 2.28 9.08
CA PRO A 145 9.29 2.57 8.04
C PRO A 145 9.35 4.02 7.56
N LEU A 146 9.62 4.98 8.45
CA LEU A 146 9.81 6.38 8.08
C LEU A 146 11.05 6.58 7.22
N LEU A 147 12.18 5.95 7.57
CA LEU A 147 13.40 6.02 6.77
C LEU A 147 13.21 5.35 5.40
N VAL A 148 12.53 4.21 5.36
CA VAL A 148 12.20 3.53 4.10
C VAL A 148 11.29 4.42 3.25
N ALA A 149 10.26 5.04 3.83
CA ALA A 149 9.41 5.98 3.12
C ALA A 149 10.20 7.17 2.57
N PHE A 150 11.09 7.75 3.38
CA PHE A 150 11.92 8.89 2.98
C PHE A 150 12.86 8.55 1.83
N PHE A 151 13.60 7.44 1.94
CA PHE A 151 14.62 7.07 0.95
C PHE A 151 14.06 6.38 -0.29
N CYS A 152 12.92 5.69 -0.20
CA CYS A 152 12.32 4.92 -1.30
C CYS A 152 11.08 5.57 -1.91
N CYS A 153 10.76 6.82 -1.54
CA CYS A 153 9.59 7.56 -2.06
C CYS A 153 9.55 7.62 -3.60
N TYR A 154 10.72 7.69 -4.25
CA TYR A 154 10.84 7.87 -5.70
C TYR A 154 11.11 6.57 -6.45
N SER A 155 11.28 5.43 -5.76
CA SER A 155 11.70 4.17 -6.39
C SER A 155 10.74 3.70 -7.50
N VAL A 156 9.43 3.83 -7.28
CA VAL A 156 8.42 3.45 -8.30
C VAL A 156 8.51 4.36 -9.53
N VAL A 157 8.73 5.65 -9.33
CA VAL A 157 8.88 6.65 -10.40
C VAL A 157 10.10 6.34 -11.26
N TYR A 158 11.23 5.96 -10.63
CA TYR A 158 12.44 5.53 -11.35
C TYR A 158 12.26 4.22 -12.13
N ILE A 159 11.39 3.31 -11.69
CA ILE A 159 11.06 2.11 -12.45
C ILE A 159 10.22 2.47 -13.70
N ILE A 160 9.19 3.30 -13.53
CA ILE A 160 8.23 3.62 -14.60
C ILE A 160 8.82 4.55 -15.65
N TYR A 161 9.53 5.60 -15.23
CA TYR A 161 10.06 6.62 -16.15
C TYR A 161 11.56 6.47 -16.40
N GLY A 162 12.32 6.03 -15.41
CA GLY A 162 13.76 5.84 -15.52
C GLY A 162 14.18 4.48 -16.10
N ASN A 163 13.23 3.59 -16.40
CA ASN A 163 13.47 2.21 -16.85
C ASN A 163 14.44 1.42 -15.94
N GLN A 164 14.56 1.80 -14.67
CA GLN A 164 15.50 1.15 -13.76
C GLN A 164 14.96 -0.19 -13.26
N SER A 165 15.89 -1.09 -12.90
CA SER A 165 15.57 -2.33 -12.20
C SER A 165 15.08 -2.05 -10.78
N GLY A 166 14.41 -3.03 -10.15
CA GLY A 166 13.86 -2.88 -8.80
C GLY A 166 14.88 -2.51 -7.72
N THR A 167 16.14 -2.95 -7.85
CA THR A 167 17.23 -2.58 -6.92
C THR A 167 17.92 -1.27 -7.34
N GLY A 168 18.10 -1.05 -8.65
CA GLY A 168 18.67 0.19 -9.17
C GLY A 168 17.84 1.42 -8.78
N SER A 169 16.51 1.28 -8.83
CA SER A 169 15.58 2.34 -8.47
C SER A 169 15.65 2.77 -7.01
N ILE A 170 15.96 1.84 -6.09
CA ILE A 170 16.18 2.14 -4.68
C ILE A 170 17.41 3.03 -4.53
N SER A 171 18.52 2.66 -5.18
CA SER A 171 19.77 3.45 -5.14
C SER A 171 19.56 4.86 -5.72
N ALA A 172 18.88 4.96 -6.87
CA ALA A 172 18.55 6.25 -7.47
C ALA A 172 17.63 7.08 -6.56
N SER A 173 16.63 6.45 -5.93
CA SER A 173 15.73 7.12 -4.98
C SER A 173 16.48 7.63 -3.75
N ILE A 174 17.40 6.83 -3.19
CA ILE A 174 18.26 7.26 -2.06
C ILE A 174 19.09 8.48 -2.45
N ASN A 175 19.74 8.44 -3.62
CA ASN A 175 20.59 9.55 -4.07
C ASN A 175 19.76 10.82 -4.28
N LEU A 176 18.57 10.71 -4.87
CA LEU A 176 17.68 11.86 -5.06
C LEU A 176 17.19 12.44 -3.72
N ALA A 177 16.76 11.58 -2.81
CA ALA A 177 16.30 11.97 -1.48
C ALA A 177 17.41 12.63 -0.66
N LYS A 178 18.65 12.13 -0.74
CA LYS A 178 19.81 12.75 -0.05
C LYS A 178 20.14 14.12 -0.61
N ASN A 179 20.12 14.27 -1.93
CA ASN A 179 20.40 15.55 -2.58
C ASN A 179 19.27 16.58 -2.37
N ASN A 180 18.07 16.14 -2.02
CA ASN A 180 16.88 16.98 -1.82
C ASN A 180 16.24 16.74 -0.45
N ALA A 181 17.05 16.59 0.60
CA ALA A 181 16.56 16.14 1.91
C ALA A 181 15.45 17.04 2.49
N GLY A 182 15.57 18.36 2.32
CA GLY A 182 14.56 19.33 2.78
C GLY A 182 13.21 19.15 2.08
N PRO A 183 13.13 19.28 0.74
CA PRO A 183 11.90 19.04 -0.01
C PRO A 183 11.30 17.65 0.20
N THR A 184 12.13 16.60 0.25
CA THR A 184 11.66 15.24 0.51
C THR A 184 11.09 15.10 1.93
N ALA A 185 11.69 15.72 2.94
CA ALA A 185 11.17 15.70 4.30
C ALA A 185 9.80 16.37 4.39
N ILE A 186 9.64 17.54 3.76
CA ILE A 186 8.36 18.26 3.71
C ILE A 186 7.29 17.41 3.03
N LEU A 187 7.63 16.75 1.91
CA LEU A 187 6.72 15.85 1.22
C LEU A 187 6.27 14.69 2.13
N ILE A 188 7.21 14.00 2.78
CA ILE A 188 6.88 12.88 3.68
C ILE A 188 6.02 13.34 4.85
N VAL A 189 6.37 14.45 5.50
CA VAL A 189 5.57 14.99 6.61
C VAL A 189 4.16 15.34 6.12
N SER A 190 4.02 15.94 4.95
CA SER A 190 2.72 16.28 4.36
C SER A 190 1.89 15.03 4.07
N LEU A 191 2.51 13.96 3.55
CA LEU A 191 1.84 12.69 3.31
C LEU A 191 1.45 11.98 4.61
N VAL A 192 2.28 12.04 5.65
CA VAL A 192 1.96 11.50 6.98
C VAL A 192 0.78 12.25 7.60
N VAL A 193 0.77 13.58 7.54
CA VAL A 193 -0.35 14.39 8.02
C VAL A 193 -1.63 14.08 7.23
N LEU A 194 -1.54 13.96 5.90
CA LEU A 194 -2.68 13.59 5.07
C LEU A 194 -3.21 12.20 5.42
N ALA A 195 -2.32 11.21 5.57
CA ALA A 195 -2.69 9.85 5.97
C ALA A 195 -3.34 9.83 7.36
N PHE A 196 -2.85 10.64 8.30
CA PHE A 196 -3.44 10.78 9.63
C PHE A 196 -4.85 11.39 9.55
N VAL A 197 -5.04 12.47 8.79
CA VAL A 197 -6.36 13.09 8.58
C VAL A 197 -7.33 12.12 7.92
N LEU A 198 -6.92 11.42 6.87
CA LEU A 198 -7.74 10.41 6.20
C LEU A 198 -8.06 9.23 7.13
N GLY A 199 -7.09 8.80 7.94
CA GLY A 199 -7.28 7.77 8.96
C GLY A 199 -8.32 8.18 10.01
N LEU A 200 -8.28 9.42 10.49
CA LEU A 200 -9.29 9.97 11.40
C LEU A 200 -10.68 10.01 10.76
N ILE A 201 -10.77 10.38 9.48
CA ILE A 201 -12.03 10.38 8.73
C ILE A 201 -12.58 8.95 8.60
N SER A 202 -11.73 7.96 8.33
CA SER A 202 -12.14 6.55 8.26
C SER A 202 -12.50 5.94 9.62
N ALA A 203 -12.01 6.52 10.73
CA ALA A 203 -12.37 6.11 12.07
C ALA A 203 -13.76 6.60 12.50
N ILE A 204 -14.40 7.49 11.71
CA ILE A 204 -15.79 7.90 11.90
C ILE A 204 -16.70 6.82 11.28
N PRO A 205 -17.41 6.01 12.09
CA PRO A 205 -18.16 4.86 11.58
C PRO A 205 -19.23 5.24 10.54
N SER A 206 -19.80 6.45 10.64
CA SER A 206 -20.89 6.90 9.76
C SER A 206 -20.49 7.10 8.29
N LEU A 207 -19.20 7.32 7.97
CA LEU A 207 -18.75 7.44 6.57
C LEU A 207 -18.50 6.08 5.90
N GLY A 208 -18.10 5.06 6.67
CA GLY A 208 -17.99 3.68 6.19
C GLY A 208 -19.35 3.13 5.72
N TRP A 209 -20.43 3.52 6.38
CA TRP A 209 -21.81 3.17 5.97
C TRP A 209 -22.25 3.90 4.70
N ILE A 210 -21.83 5.15 4.49
CA ILE A 210 -22.19 5.92 3.30
C ILE A 210 -21.48 5.37 2.05
N ILE A 211 -20.22 4.95 2.15
CA ILE A 211 -19.50 4.30 1.04
C ILE A 211 -20.13 2.93 0.74
N GLY A 212 -20.58 2.18 1.75
CA GLY A 212 -21.34 0.94 1.57
C GLY A 212 -22.73 1.13 0.95
N LEU A 213 -23.41 2.24 1.25
CA LEU A 213 -24.69 2.62 0.65
C LEU A 213 -24.54 3.07 -0.81
N VAL A 214 -23.51 3.84 -1.14
CA VAL A 214 -23.20 4.25 -2.52
C VAL A 214 -22.76 3.04 -3.36
N GLY A 215 -22.00 2.10 -2.77
CA GLY A 215 -21.62 0.84 -3.43
C GLY A 215 -22.81 -0.06 -3.75
N ASN A 216 -23.80 -0.17 -2.86
CA ASN A 216 -25.04 -0.90 -3.14
C ASN A 216 -25.99 -0.18 -4.11
N ALA A 217 -26.01 1.15 -4.10
CA ALA A 217 -26.82 1.95 -5.01
C ALA A 217 -26.26 2.01 -6.46
N LEU A 218 -25.01 1.59 -6.67
CA LEU A 218 -24.39 1.47 -8.00
C LEU A 218 -24.43 0.04 -8.57
N LEU A 219 -24.81 -0.96 -7.76
CA LEU A 219 -24.90 -2.37 -8.14
C LEU A 219 -26.34 -2.92 -8.15
N GLY A 220 -27.34 -2.07 -7.88
CA GLY A 220 -28.76 -2.31 -8.16
C GLY A 220 -29.26 -1.31 -9.18
#